data_AF-A0A8H5NFI8-F1
#
_entry.id   AF-A0A8H5NFI8-F1
#
_cell.length_a   1.000
_cell.length_b   1.000
_cell.length_c   1.000
_cell.angle_alpha   90.00
_cell.angle_beta   90.00
_cell.angle_gamma   90.00
#
_symmetry.space_group_name_H-M   'P 1'
#
loop_
_entity.id
_entity.type
_entity.pdbx_description
1 polymer ?
#
loop_
_entity_poly.entity_id
_entity_poly.type
_entity_poly.pdbx_seq_one_letter_code
_entity_poly.pdbx_strand_id
1 'polypeptide(L)'
;MQPLFKAMTIIVSAEEYDVRIVDIGKIPALLTITGEECGLSQPLSFGPIEHAVGKVMSETTVQVRLSVAIEFVLAQQEREVAFFGLQPDPAESTKELES
;
A
#
# COMPACT_ATOMS: atom_id res chain seq x y z
N MET A 1 -5.95 12.17 7.92
CA MET A 1 -5.40 11.19 6.95
C MET A 1 -4.87 9.99 7.71
N GLN A 2 -5.39 8.79 7.42
CA GLN A 2 -5.06 7.54 8.14
C GLN A 2 -3.55 7.26 8.08
N PRO A 3 -2.90 6.83 9.19
CA PRO A 3 -1.45 6.55 9.20
C PRO A 3 -0.98 5.60 8.09
N LEU A 4 -1.77 4.56 7.76
CA LEU A 4 -1.43 3.61 6.70
C LEU A 4 -1.25 4.26 5.32
N PHE A 5 -2.07 5.27 4.98
CA PHE A 5 -1.93 5.98 3.71
C PHE A 5 -0.68 6.86 3.61
N LYS A 6 -0.08 7.21 4.75
CA LYS A 6 1.22 7.90 4.78
C LYS A 6 2.37 6.91 4.70
N ALA A 7 2.20 5.72 5.27
CA ALA A 7 3.24 4.72 5.44
C ALA A 7 3.58 3.96 4.14
N MET A 8 2.72 4.01 3.11
CA MET A 8 2.87 3.20 1.91
C MET A 8 2.49 3.95 0.62
N THR A 9 3.20 3.61 -0.46
CA THR A 9 2.92 4.11 -1.80
C THR A 9 2.93 2.96 -2.81
N ILE A 10 1.95 2.94 -3.72
CA ILE A 10 1.94 2.09 -4.91
C ILE A 10 2.22 2.98 -6.12
N ILE A 11 3.24 2.63 -6.91
CA ILE A 11 3.62 3.34 -8.13
C ILE A 11 3.42 2.40 -9.31
N VAL A 12 2.59 2.79 -10.26
CA VAL A 12 2.42 2.08 -11.54
C VAL A 12 3.08 2.92 -12.62
N SER A 13 4.09 2.35 -13.29
CA SER A 13 4.77 3.05 -14.37
C SER A 13 3.90 3.08 -15.62
N ALA A 14 3.75 4.26 -16.24
CA ALA A 14 3.07 4.41 -17.51
C ALA A 14 3.77 3.63 -18.64
N GLU A 15 5.08 3.38 -18.52
CA GLU A 15 5.85 2.59 -19.49
C GLU A 15 5.50 1.10 -19.41
N GLU A 16 5.11 0.62 -18.24
CA GLU A 16 4.68 -0.77 -18.02
C GLU A 16 3.18 -0.97 -18.31
N TYR A 17 2.46 0.13 -18.55
CA TYR A 17 1.07 0.13 -18.97
C TYR A 17 0.96 0.00 -20.50
N ASP A 18 0.72 -1.21 -21.00
CA ASP A 18 0.31 -1.44 -22.39
C ASP A 18 -1.22 -1.50 -22.45
N VAL A 19 -1.84 -0.73 -23.36
CA VAL A 19 -3.30 -0.73 -23.60
C VAL A 19 -3.85 -2.12 -24.00
N ARG A 20 -2.97 -3.04 -24.39
CA ARG A 20 -3.28 -4.46 -24.66
C ARG A 20 -3.37 -5.32 -23.41
N ILE A 21 -3.05 -4.77 -22.23
CA ILE A 21 -3.17 -5.47 -20.96
C ILE A 21 -4.66 -5.61 -20.63
N VAL A 22 -5.16 -6.83 -20.76
CA VAL A 22 -6.56 -7.19 -20.46
C VAL A 22 -6.80 -7.33 -18.95
N ASP A 23 -5.73 -7.55 -18.18
CA ASP A 23 -5.76 -7.83 -16.75
C ASP A 23 -4.83 -6.86 -16.00
N ILE A 24 -5.41 -5.75 -15.53
CA ILE A 24 -4.72 -4.69 -14.79
C ILE A 24 -4.00 -5.23 -13.54
N GLY A 25 -4.52 -6.31 -12.94
CA GLY A 25 -3.91 -6.93 -11.76
C GLY A 25 -2.53 -7.52 -12.03
N LYS A 26 -2.15 -7.77 -13.30
CA LYS A 26 -0.85 -8.31 -13.69
C LYS A 26 0.20 -7.27 -14.01
N ILE A 27 -0.18 -5.99 -14.07
CA ILE A 27 0.77 -4.90 -14.32
C ILE A 27 1.79 -4.88 -13.18
N PRO A 28 3.09 -4.79 -13.46
CA PRO A 28 4.06 -4.60 -12.41
C PRO A 28 3.86 -3.23 -11.74
N ALA A 29 4.05 -3.20 -10.43
CA ALA A 29 3.92 -2.02 -9.61
C ALA A 29 5.06 -2.02 -8.59
N LEU A 30 5.55 -0.82 -8.28
CA LEU A 30 6.45 -0.64 -7.16
C LEU A 30 5.63 -0.41 -5.91
N LEU A 31 5.87 -1.23 -4.90
CA LEU A 31 5.32 -1.07 -3.57
C LEU A 31 6.43 -0.55 -2.66
N THR A 32 6.21 0.63 -2.09
CA THR A 32 7.18 1.33 -1.25
C THR A 32 6.62 1.54 0.16
N ILE A 33 7.42 1.22 1.17
CA ILE A 33 7.23 1.67 2.55
C ILE A 33 7.96 3.00 2.72
N THR A 34 7.26 4.05 3.14
CA THR A 34 7.78 5.42 3.14
C THR A 34 8.62 5.76 4.38
N GLY A 35 8.50 4.95 5.44
CA GLY A 35 9.09 5.21 6.76
C GLY A 35 8.20 6.03 7.71
N GLU A 36 7.09 6.57 7.23
CA GLU A 36 6.09 7.28 8.04
C GLU A 36 5.17 6.29 8.77
N GLU A 37 5.73 5.50 9.69
CA GLU A 37 5.02 4.43 10.40
C GLU A 37 4.41 4.86 11.75
N CYS A 38 4.59 6.13 12.13
CA CYS A 38 4.04 6.68 13.37
C CYS A 38 2.51 6.52 13.42
N GLY A 39 2.03 5.77 14.41
CA GLY A 39 0.60 5.53 14.62
C GLY A 39 0.05 4.27 13.94
N LEU A 40 0.90 3.44 13.34
CA LEU A 40 0.53 2.07 12.95
C LEU A 40 0.52 1.12 14.15
N SER A 41 -0.32 0.10 14.08
CA SER A 41 -0.39 -0.96 15.10
C SER A 41 0.92 -1.75 15.23
N GLN A 42 1.65 -1.91 14.13
CA GLN A 42 2.97 -2.55 14.09
C GLN A 42 3.75 -2.11 12.83
N PRO A 43 5.10 -2.26 12.84
CA PRO A 43 5.93 -1.94 11.68
C PRO A 43 5.51 -2.66 10.40
N LEU A 44 5.77 -2.05 9.24
CA LEU A 44 5.50 -2.68 7.95
C LEU A 44 6.69 -3.54 7.52
N SER A 45 6.39 -4.63 6.84
CA SER A 45 7.41 -5.47 6.21
C SER A 45 6.85 -6.23 5.02
N PHE A 46 7.72 -6.56 4.06
CA PHE A 46 7.35 -7.36 2.89
C PHE A 46 7.37 -8.87 3.13
N GLY A 47 7.68 -9.33 4.36
CA GLY A 47 7.75 -10.76 4.68
C GLY A 47 6.53 -11.58 4.24
N PRO A 48 5.28 -11.11 4.45
CA PRO A 48 4.08 -11.83 4.00
C PRO A 48 3.98 -12.02 2.48
N ILE A 49 4.64 -11.18 1.68
CA ILE A 49 4.57 -11.19 0.21
C ILE A 49 5.91 -11.52 -0.46
N GLU A 50 6.92 -11.96 0.29
CA GLU A 50 8.27 -12.23 -0.23
C GLU A 50 8.25 -13.19 -1.43
N HIS A 51 7.40 -14.22 -1.37
CA HIS A 51 7.21 -15.20 -2.44
C HIS A 51 6.62 -14.61 -3.74
N ALA A 52 6.05 -13.42 -3.69
CA ALA A 52 5.43 -12.72 -4.82
C ALA A 52 6.28 -11.55 -5.35
N VAL A 53 7.43 -11.28 -4.71
CA VAL A 53 8.36 -10.24 -5.14
C VAL A 53 9.06 -10.67 -6.44
N GLY A 54 8.87 -9.87 -7.49
CA GLY A 54 9.57 -10.09 -8.76
C GLY A 54 10.99 -9.52 -8.73
N LYS A 55 11.16 -8.36 -8.09
CA LYS A 55 12.46 -7.68 -7.98
C LYS A 55 12.51 -6.84 -6.71
N VAL A 56 13.64 -6.88 -6.01
CA VAL A 56 13.94 -5.94 -4.91
C VAL A 56 14.62 -4.71 -5.50
N MET A 57 14.06 -3.52 -5.27
CA MET A 57 14.63 -2.25 -5.74
C MET A 57 15.46 -1.57 -4.65
N SER A 58 15.01 -1.67 -3.39
CA SER A 58 15.72 -1.25 -2.18
C SER A 58 15.15 -2.00 -0.97
N GLU A 59 15.69 -1.75 0.23
CA GLU A 59 15.14 -2.31 1.49
C GLU A 59 13.67 -1.92 1.72
N THR A 60 13.25 -0.75 1.23
CA THR A 60 11.90 -0.22 1.41
C THR A 60 11.03 -0.29 0.16
N THR A 61 11.54 -0.80 -0.96
CA THR A 61 10.81 -0.83 -2.23
C THR A 61 11.00 -2.14 -2.97
N VAL A 62 9.89 -2.78 -3.32
CA VAL A 62 9.85 -4.02 -4.10
C VAL A 62 8.94 -3.86 -5.31
N GLN A 63 9.26 -4.57 -6.39
CA GLN A 63 8.39 -4.72 -7.55
C GLN A 63 7.54 -5.99 -7.38
N VAL A 64 6.24 -5.83 -7.46
CA VAL A 64 5.23 -6.90 -7.38
C VAL A 64 4.18 -6.69 -8.47
N ARG A 65 3.25 -7.63 -8.62
CA ARG A 65 2.03 -7.38 -9.43
C ARG A 65 1.12 -6.41 -8.69
N LEU A 66 0.38 -5.57 -9.41
CA LEU A 66 -0.55 -4.60 -8.84
C LEU A 66 -1.61 -5.27 -7.94
N SER A 67 -2.13 -6.44 -8.35
CA SER A 67 -3.02 -7.27 -7.52
C SER A 67 -2.43 -7.56 -6.13
N VAL A 68 -1.18 -8.04 -6.10
CA VAL A 68 -0.45 -8.35 -4.86
C VAL A 68 -0.22 -7.09 -4.02
N ALA A 69 0.10 -5.96 -4.64
CA ALA A 69 0.27 -4.69 -3.93
C ALA A 69 -1.04 -4.25 -3.24
N ILE A 70 -2.17 -4.35 -3.95
CA ILE A 70 -3.49 -4.01 -3.43
C ILE A 70 -3.88 -4.96 -2.30
N GLU A 71 -3.73 -6.28 -2.50
CA GLU A 71 -4.00 -7.30 -1.48
C GLU A 71 -3.18 -7.05 -0.21
N PHE A 72 -1.90 -6.70 -0.37
CA PHE A 72 -1.04 -6.35 0.76
C PHE A 72 -1.55 -5.12 1.52
N VAL A 73 -1.91 -4.03 0.82
CA VAL A 73 -2.49 -2.81 1.44
C VAL A 73 -3.78 -3.14 2.18
N LEU A 74 -4.68 -3.93 1.57
CA LEU A 74 -5.93 -4.34 2.20
C LEU A 74 -5.69 -5.17 3.47
N ALA A 75 -4.74 -6.10 3.43
CA ALA A 75 -4.36 -6.87 4.62
C ALA A 75 -3.81 -5.98 5.74
N GLN A 76 -3.03 -4.94 5.41
CA GLN A 76 -2.59 -3.96 6.41
C GLN A 76 -3.78 -3.16 6.95
N GLN A 77 -4.72 -2.74 6.09
CA GLN A 77 -5.92 -2.02 6.51
C GLN A 77 -6.78 -2.85 7.46
N GLU A 78 -7.04 -4.12 7.14
CA GLU A 78 -7.79 -5.04 7.99
C GLU A 78 -7.13 -5.21 9.35
N ARG A 79 -5.80 -5.31 9.38
CA ARG A 79 -5.02 -5.38 10.61
C ARG A 79 -5.19 -4.10 11.46
N GLU A 80 -5.08 -2.93 10.85
CA GLU A 80 -5.28 -1.65 11.57
C GLU A 80 -6.72 -1.54 12.10
N VAL A 81 -7.72 -1.97 11.31
CA VAL A 81 -9.13 -2.00 11.75
C VAL A 81 -9.34 -3.00 12.90
N ALA A 82 -8.69 -4.16 12.87
CA ALA A 82 -8.77 -5.13 13.95
C ALA A 82 -8.14 -4.60 15.26
N PHE A 83 -7.12 -3.74 15.16
CA PHE A 83 -6.42 -3.18 16.32
C PHE A 83 -7.08 -1.92 16.88
N PHE A 84 -7.43 -0.97 16.01
CA PHE A 84 -7.98 0.34 16.40
C PHE A 84 -9.51 0.44 16.29
N GLY A 85 -10.18 -0.54 15.69
CA GLY A 85 -11.59 -0.46 15.30
C GLY A 85 -11.79 0.27 13.97
N LEU A 86 -13.05 0.46 13.58
CA LEU A 86 -13.40 1.24 12.39
C LEU A 86 -12.94 2.69 12.58
N GLN A 87 -11.91 3.09 11.82
CA GLN A 87 -11.50 4.49 11.78
C GLN A 87 -12.44 5.29 10.85
N PRO A 88 -12.78 6.54 11.20
CA PRO A 88 -13.56 7.40 10.33
C PRO A 88 -12.86 7.57 8.97
N ASP A 89 -13.65 7.69 7.91
CA ASP A 89 -13.14 7.89 6.55
C ASP A 89 -12.07 9.00 6.55
N PRO A 90 -10.90 8.79 5.93
CA PRO A 90 -9.89 9.83 5.79
C PRO A 90 -10.43 11.17 5.30
N ALA A 91 -11.48 11.17 4.46
CA ALA A 91 -12.16 12.36 3.98
C ALA A 91 -13.05 13.04 5.04
N GLU A 92 -13.61 12.27 5.98
CA GLU A 92 -14.35 12.81 7.13
C GLU A 92 -13.37 13.44 8.14
N SER A 93 -12.21 12.81 8.36
CA SER A 93 -11.17 13.28 9.29
C SER A 93 -10.53 14.62 8.89
N THR A 94 -10.58 15.02 7.61
CA THR A 94 -10.06 16.32 7.14
C THR A 94 -11.06 17.46 7.26
N LYS A 95 -12.35 17.20 7.49
CA LYS A 95 -13.35 18.27 7.66
C LYS A 95 -13.11 19.13 8.90
N GLU A 96 -12.47 18.58 9.92
CA GLU A 96 -12.14 19.32 11.17
C GLU A 96 -10.89 20.21 11.04
N LEU A 97 -10.15 20.13 9.93
CA LEU A 97 -9.02 21.01 9.64
C LEU A 97 -9.41 22.22 8.78
N GLU A 98 -10.65 22.27 8.29
CA GLU A 98 -11.20 23.37 7.48
C GLU A 98 -12.05 24.38 8.29
N SER A 99 -12.09 24.25 9.63
CA SER A 99 -12.84 25.14 10.54
C SER A 99 -11.98 26.16 11.26
#